data_AF-A0AAN6LE22-F1
#
_entry.id   AF-A0AAN6LE22-F1
#
_cell.length_a   1.000
_cell.length_b   1.000
_cell.length_c   1.000
_cell.angle_alpha   90.00
_cell.angle_beta   90.00
_cell.angle_gamma   90.00
#
_symmetry.space_group_name_H-M   'P 1'
#
loop_
_entity.id
_entity.type
_entity.pdbx_description
1 polymer ?
#
loop_
_entity_poly.entity_id
_entity_poly.type
_entity_poly.pdbx_seq_one_letter_code
_entity_poly.pdbx_strand_id
1 'polypeptide(L)' 'MSGKGVMSKEATNLNPPKDDLISVEELGKSNGSDSSRPTLVAIKGVVFDVSGNPAYGPGGNYN' A
#
# COMPACT_ATOMS: atom_id res chain seq x y z
N MET A 1 17.32 -17.78 21.31
CA MET A 1 17.30 -18.22 19.90
C MET A 1 17.10 -16.98 19.04
N SER A 2 18.05 -16.71 18.14
CA SER A 2 18.15 -15.51 17.32
C SER A 2 17.17 -15.52 16.14
N GLY A 3 16.55 -14.36 15.88
CA GLY A 3 16.36 -13.81 14.55
C GLY A 3 15.29 -14.41 13.63
N LYS A 4 14.26 -13.63 13.35
CA LYS A 4 13.73 -13.46 11.98
C LYS A 4 12.82 -12.24 11.95
N GLY A 5 13.41 -11.08 11.64
CA GLY A 5 12.66 -9.95 11.15
C GLY A 5 11.93 -10.39 9.88
N VAL A 6 10.60 -10.42 9.92
CA VAL A 6 9.75 -10.74 8.79
C VAL A 6 9.72 -9.55 7.84
N MET A 7 10.80 -9.32 7.10
CA MET A 7 10.71 -8.47 5.92
C MET A 7 9.99 -9.29 4.84
N SER A 8 8.75 -8.90 4.53
CA SER A 8 7.93 -9.48 3.47
C SER A 8 8.74 -9.63 2.18
N LYS A 9 8.53 -10.73 1.46
CA LYS A 9 9.21 -11.04 0.19
C LYS A 9 9.04 -9.86 -0.78
N GLU A 10 10.14 -9.40 -1.39
CA GLU A 10 10.11 -8.30 -2.36
C GLU A 10 9.00 -8.52 -3.39
N ALA A 11 8.07 -7.58 -3.47
CA ALA A 11 6.98 -7.63 -4.42
C ALA A 11 7.55 -7.47 -5.83
N THR A 12 7.73 -8.58 -6.54
CA THR A 12 8.31 -8.60 -7.91
C THR A 12 7.31 -8.15 -8.99
N ASN A 13 6.04 -7.93 -8.63
CA ASN A 13 4.98 -7.41 -9.49
C ASN A 13 4.39 -6.13 -8.86
N LEU A 14 5.18 -5.05 -8.82
CA LEU A 14 4.65 -3.73 -8.52
C LEU A 14 4.27 -3.07 -9.83
N ASN A 15 3.04 -2.55 -9.91
CA ASN A 15 2.67 -1.65 -10.99
C ASN A 15 3.64 -0.46 -11.01
N PRO A 16 3.94 0.10 -12.19
CA PRO A 16 4.73 1.32 -12.27
C PRO A 16 4.10 2.40 -11.37
N PRO A 17 4.92 3.20 -10.68
CA PRO A 17 4.42 4.25 -9.83
C PRO A 17 3.56 5.21 -10.65
N LYS A 18 2.42 5.61 -10.09
CA LYS A 18 1.53 6.56 -10.76
C LYS A 18 2.17 7.95 -10.65
N ASP A 19 2.50 8.57 -11.78
CA ASP A 19 2.98 9.96 -11.87
C ASP A 19 1.87 11.01 -11.66
N ASP A 20 0.62 10.56 -11.47
CA ASP A 20 -0.50 11.44 -11.15
C ASP A 20 -0.30 11.99 -9.73
N LEU A 21 -0.07 13.29 -9.62
CA LEU A 21 0.13 13.99 -8.34
C LEU A 21 -1.14 13.90 -7.49
N ILE A 22 -1.24 12.86 -6.66
CA ILE A 22 -2.31 12.72 -5.67
C ILE A 22 -2.05 13.65 -4.48
N SER A 23 -3.06 14.43 -4.09
CA SER A 23 -3.02 15.20 -2.84
C SER A 23 -2.98 14.24 -1.65
N VAL A 24 -2.32 14.64 -0.56
CA VAL A 24 -2.29 13.89 0.71
C VAL A 24 -3.71 13.60 1.21
N GLU A 25 -4.64 14.52 0.94
CA GLU A 25 -6.05 14.43 1.30
C GLU A 25 -6.76 13.31 0.54
N GLU A 26 -6.47 13.16 -0.76
CA GLU A 26 -7.02 12.08 -1.59
C GLU A 26 -6.35 10.74 -1.25
N LEU A 27 -5.05 10.75 -0.95
CA LEU A 27 -4.33 9.56 -0.50
C LEU A 27 -4.91 9.03 0.82
N GLY A 28 -5.23 9.91 1.77
CA GLY A 28 -5.83 9.54 3.04
C GLY A 28 -7.21 8.88 2.92
N LYS A 29 -7.96 9.16 1.84
CA LYS A 29 -9.24 8.50 1.54
C LYS A 29 -9.07 7.12 0.89
N SER A 30 -7.86 6.74 0.53
CA SER A 30 -7.49 5.48 -0.11
C SER A 30 -6.72 4.57 0.86
N ASN A 31 -7.14 4.54 2.11
CA ASN A 31 -6.48 3.84 3.21
C ASN A 31 -6.77 2.32 3.28
N GLY A 32 -7.62 1.80 2.40
CA GLY A 32 -8.02 0.38 2.40
C GLY A 32 -9.24 0.05 3.26
N SER A 33 -9.90 1.04 3.86
CA SER A 33 -11.19 0.84 4.56
C SER A 33 -12.38 0.68 3.61
N ASP A 34 -12.32 1.30 2.44
CA ASP A 34 -13.37 1.26 1.43
C ASP A 34 -13.03 0.31 0.28
N SER A 35 -13.78 -0.80 0.14
CA SER A 35 -13.60 -1.76 -0.96
C SER A 35 -13.91 -1.19 -2.35
N SER A 36 -14.59 -0.04 -2.41
CA SER A 36 -14.91 0.68 -3.65
C SER A 36 -13.77 1.60 -4.12
N ARG A 37 -12.73 1.78 -3.30
CA ARG A 37 -11.59 2.66 -3.58
C ARG A 37 -10.30 1.85 -3.65
N PRO A 38 -9.33 2.27 -4.49
CA PRO A 38 -8.02 1.66 -4.47
C PRO A 38 -7.32 1.93 -3.14
N THR A 39 -6.55 0.97 -2.65
CA THR A 39 -5.67 1.13 -1.49
C THR A 39 -4.34 1.66 -1.97
N LEU A 40 -3.96 2.86 -1.55
CA LEU A 40 -2.79 3.57 -2.02
C LEU A 40 -1.83 3.86 -0.87
N VAL A 41 -0.53 3.64 -1.08
CA VAL A 41 0.52 3.93 -0.10
C VAL A 41 1.60 4.79 -0.73
N ALA A 42 1.98 5.86 -0.05
CA ALA A 42 3.12 6.69 -0.43
C ALA A 42 4.39 6.24 0.31
N ILE A 43 5.43 5.86 -0.42
CA ILE A 43 6.76 5.55 0.12
C ILE A 43 7.75 6.54 -0.51
N LYS A 44 8.35 7.41 0.30
CA LYS A 44 9.31 8.43 -0.14
C LYS A 44 8.79 9.32 -1.30
N GLY A 45 7.51 9.68 -1.27
CA GLY A 45 6.87 10.51 -2.29
C GLY A 45 6.40 9.76 -3.53
N VAL A 46 6.62 8.44 -3.59
CA VAL A 46 6.15 7.58 -4.67
C VAL A 46 4.90 6.84 -4.23
N VAL A 47 3.83 6.93 -5.02
CA VAL A 47 2.54 6.32 -4.69
C VAL A 47 2.40 4.98 -5.39
N PHE A 48 2.12 3.96 -4.58
CA PHE A 48 1.93 2.59 -5.01
C PHE A 48 0.48 2.18 -4.82
N ASP A 49 -0.06 1.50 -5.82
CA ASP A 49 -1.35 0.82 -5.74
C ASP A 49 -1.15 -0.57 -5.14
N VAL A 50 -1.68 -0.77 -3.94
CA VAL A 50 -1.60 -2.03 -3.18
C VAL A 50 -2.98 -2.67 -3.01
N SER A 51 -3.97 -2.29 -3.82
CA SER A 51 -5.35 -2.80 -3.73
C SER A 51 -5.44 -4.32 -3.87
N GLY A 52 -4.51 -4.93 -4.60
CA GLY A 52 -4.40 -6.39 -4.74
C GLY A 52 -3.72 -7.10 -3.57
N ASN A 53 -3.24 -6.36 -2.56
CA ASN A 53 -2.52 -6.92 -1.42
C ASN A 53 -3.41 -6.93 -0.16
N PRO A 54 -3.85 -8.11 0.30
CA PRO A 54 -4.75 -8.23 1.45
C PRO A 54 -4.13 -7.71 2.76
N ALA A 55 -2.82 -7.55 2.83
CA ALA A 55 -2.15 -7.03 4.02
C ALA A 55 -2.43 -5.54 4.31
N TYR A 56 -2.90 -4.79 3.29
CA TYR A 56 -3.27 -3.38 3.40
C TYR A 56 -4.79 -3.14 3.35
N GLY A 57 -5.58 -4.21 3.18
CA GLY A 57 -7.04 -4.14 3.24
C GLY A 57 -7.58 -4.23 4.67
N PRO A 58 -8.91 -4.25 4.85
CA PRO A 58 -9.55 -4.26 6.16
C PRO A 58 -9.10 -5.47 6.99
N GLY A 59 -8.53 -5.23 8.17
CA GLY A 59 -8.02 -6.28 9.06
C GLY A 59 -6.63 -6.83 8.67
N GLY A 60 -5.97 -6.23 7.68
CA GLY A 60 -4.57 -6.51 7.36
C GLY A 60 -3.60 -5.91 8.37
N ASN A 61 -2.38 -6.43 8.43
CA ASN A 61 -1.35 -5.99 9.40
C ASN A 61 -0.83 -4.56 9.16
N TYR A 62 -1.16 -3.96 8.01
CA TYR A 62 -0.67 -2.64 7.59
C TYR A 62 -1.80 -1.65 7.28
N ASN A 63 -3.02 -1.90 7.78
CA ASN A 63 -4.18 -1.01 7.71
C ASN A 63 -4.37 -0.22 9.01
#